data_AF-A0A7Y5QN46-F1
#
_entry.id   AF-A0A7Y5QN46-F1
#
_cell.length_a   1.000
_cell.length_b   1.000
_cell.length_c   1.000
_cell.angle_alpha   90.00
_cell.angle_beta   90.00
_cell.angle_gamma   90.00
#
_symmetry.space_group_name_H-M   'P 1'
#
loop_
_entity.id
_entity.type
_entity.pdbx_description
1 polymer ?
#
loop_
_entity_poly.entity_id
_entity_poly.type
_entity_poly.pdbx_seq_one_letter_code
_entity_poly.pdbx_strand_id
1 'polypeptide(L)'
;MSKPSRWLNLVAFLLSHRFAVTRDRIFEAVDGYGGETESARRKFERDKDELRALGIEIETVPLPGAAGDEPATGYRLRARDTYLPYLELTDQPATDRPYGLDRLVLTRHELALLDRATSALAGLADSPLAPHAASARRKLAFDLPPPPPPPRPLP
;
A
#
# COMPACT_ATOMS: atom_id res chain seq x y z
N MET A 1 8.93 -13.27 -17.23
CA MET A 1 8.61 -12.66 -15.92
C MET A 1 7.32 -13.25 -15.35
N SER A 2 7.27 -13.53 -14.05
CA SER A 2 6.09 -14.09 -13.38
C SER A 2 4.96 -13.06 -13.24
N LYS A 3 3.73 -13.53 -13.01
CA LYS A 3 2.57 -12.66 -12.74
C LYS A 3 2.71 -11.87 -11.43
N PRO A 4 3.08 -12.47 -10.28
CA PRO A 4 3.31 -11.72 -9.04
C PRO A 4 4.40 -10.66 -9.17
N SER A 5 5.50 -10.96 -9.87
CA SER A 5 6.56 -9.96 -10.11
C SER A 5 6.07 -8.80 -10.95
N ARG A 6 5.21 -9.05 -11.96
CA ARG A 6 4.58 -8.00 -12.77
C ARG A 6 3.73 -7.07 -11.92
N TRP A 7 2.90 -7.65 -11.07
CA TRP A 7 2.02 -6.89 -10.19
C TRP A 7 2.81 -6.03 -9.22
N LEU A 8 3.84 -6.60 -8.59
CA LEU A 8 4.71 -5.85 -7.71
C LEU A 8 5.37 -4.67 -8.44
N ASN A 9 5.90 -4.90 -9.64
CA ASN A 9 6.53 -3.87 -10.45
C ASN A 9 5.53 -2.78 -10.86
N LEU A 10 4.31 -3.15 -11.27
CA LEU A 10 3.25 -2.21 -11.61
C LEU A 10 2.85 -1.35 -10.40
N VAL A 11 2.61 -1.97 -9.26
CA VAL A 11 2.23 -1.27 -8.02
C VAL A 11 3.35 -0.33 -7.56
N ALA A 12 4.60 -0.80 -7.54
CA ALA A 12 5.75 0.02 -7.19
C ALA A 12 5.93 1.20 -8.15
N PHE A 13 5.75 0.97 -9.46
CA PHE A 13 5.80 2.03 -10.46
C PHE A 13 4.70 3.07 -10.26
N LEU A 14 3.46 2.66 -10.01
CA LEU A 14 2.38 3.62 -9.78
C LEU A 14 2.53 4.38 -8.47
N LEU A 15 3.00 3.74 -7.40
CA LEU A 15 3.23 4.38 -6.10
C LEU A 15 4.38 5.39 -6.12
N SER A 16 5.37 5.20 -7.00
CA SER A 16 6.48 6.16 -7.16
C SER A 16 6.07 7.44 -7.91
N HIS A 17 4.88 7.46 -8.53
CA HIS A 17 4.37 8.60 -9.28
C HIS A 17 3.29 9.36 -8.52
N ARG A 18 3.54 10.66 -8.30
CA ARG A 18 2.59 11.56 -7.63
C ARG A 18 1.35 11.88 -8.48
N PHE A 19 1.49 11.81 -9.80
CA PHE A 19 0.44 12.12 -10.77
C PHE A 19 0.08 10.88 -11.60
N ALA A 20 -1.08 10.92 -12.24
CA ALA A 20 -1.49 9.83 -13.11
C ALA A 20 -0.56 9.71 -14.32
N VAL A 21 -0.25 8.47 -14.69
CA VAL A 21 0.66 8.12 -15.78
C VAL A 21 -0.13 7.49 -16.92
N THR A 22 0.29 7.74 -18.15
CA THR A 22 -0.37 7.13 -19.32
C THR A 22 -0.08 5.63 -19.38
N ARG A 23 -0.96 4.88 -20.04
CA ARG A 23 -0.74 3.44 -20.31
C ARG A 23 0.60 3.19 -21.01
N ASP A 24 0.93 4.01 -22.00
CA ASP A 24 2.13 3.78 -22.81
C ASP A 24 3.39 3.93 -21.95
N ARG A 25 3.42 4.89 -21.02
CA ARG A 25 4.49 5.01 -20.01
C ARG A 25 4.58 3.81 -19.08
N ILE A 26 3.43 3.25 -18.67
CA ILE A 26 3.42 2.00 -17.88
C ILE A 26 4.03 0.86 -18.72
N PHE A 27 3.68 0.74 -19.99
CA PHE A 27 4.13 -0.35 -20.84
C PHE A 27 5.63 -0.25 -21.19
N GLU A 28 6.15 0.97 -21.26
CA GLU A 28 7.59 1.24 -21.39
C GLU A 28 8.38 0.89 -20.12
N ALA A 29 7.85 1.23 -18.94
CA ALA A 29 8.59 1.15 -17.69
C ALA A 29 8.41 -0.18 -16.92
N VAL A 30 7.29 -0.87 -17.13
CA VAL A 30 6.95 -2.10 -16.39
C VAL A 30 7.13 -3.30 -17.29
N ASP A 31 8.11 -4.12 -16.94
CA ASP A 31 8.36 -5.40 -17.61
C ASP A 31 7.07 -6.24 -17.68
N GLY A 32 6.89 -6.95 -18.79
CA GLY A 32 5.77 -7.87 -18.98
C GLY A 32 4.53 -7.30 -19.65
N TYR A 33 4.51 -6.01 -20.00
CA TYR A 33 3.53 -5.42 -20.92
C TYR A 33 4.07 -5.18 -22.34
N GLY A 34 5.25 -5.72 -22.68
CA GLY A 34 5.75 -5.72 -24.06
C GLY A 34 4.98 -6.65 -25.00
N GLY A 35 5.10 -6.41 -26.31
CA GLY A 35 4.47 -7.19 -27.38
C GLY A 35 3.45 -6.39 -28.20
N GLU A 36 2.58 -7.09 -28.94
CA GLU A 36 1.50 -6.46 -29.68
C GLU A 36 0.59 -5.64 -28.75
N THR A 37 0.30 -4.41 -29.17
CA THR A 37 -0.40 -3.41 -28.36
C THR A 37 -1.73 -3.91 -27.79
N GLU A 38 -2.48 -4.69 -28.56
CA GLU A 38 -3.80 -5.18 -28.17
C GLU A 38 -3.72 -6.30 -27.11
N SER A 39 -2.77 -7.22 -27.24
CA SER A 39 -2.53 -8.28 -26.25
C SER A 39 -2.07 -7.68 -24.91
N ALA A 40 -1.17 -6.70 -24.96
CA ALA A 40 -0.69 -5.98 -23.78
C ALA A 40 -1.83 -5.23 -23.05
N ARG A 41 -2.71 -4.55 -23.81
CA ARG A 41 -3.90 -3.87 -23.25
C ARG A 41 -4.81 -4.82 -22.49
N ARG A 42 -5.20 -5.95 -23.09
CA ARG A 42 -6.04 -6.96 -22.41
C ARG A 42 -5.36 -7.56 -21.19
N LYS A 43 -4.04 -7.73 -21.24
CA LYS A 43 -3.26 -8.23 -20.10
C LYS A 43 -3.24 -7.23 -18.95
N PHE A 44 -3.05 -5.95 -19.25
CA PHE A 44 -3.09 -4.87 -18.27
C PHE A 44 -4.47 -4.73 -17.61
N GLU A 45 -5.55 -4.75 -18.40
CA GLU A 45 -6.91 -4.67 -17.85
C GLU A 45 -7.23 -5.87 -16.94
N ARG A 46 -6.80 -7.09 -17.32
CA ARG A 46 -6.92 -8.26 -16.44
C ARG A 46 -6.10 -8.11 -15.14
N ASP A 47 -4.86 -7.66 -15.23
CA ASP A 47 -4.03 -7.45 -14.04
C ASP A 47 -4.65 -6.39 -13.11
N LYS A 48 -5.27 -5.35 -13.66
CA LYS A 48 -5.99 -4.33 -12.90
C LYS A 48 -7.18 -4.91 -12.15
N ASP A 49 -7.99 -5.75 -12.79
CA ASP A 49 -9.13 -6.40 -12.14
C ASP A 49 -8.69 -7.37 -11.04
N GLU A 50 -7.61 -8.10 -11.27
CA GLU A 50 -7.06 -9.02 -10.28
C GLU A 50 -6.41 -8.29 -9.10
N LEU A 51 -5.73 -7.15 -9.34
CA LEU A 51 -5.25 -6.27 -8.27
C LEU A 51 -6.42 -5.67 -7.48
N ARG A 52 -7.51 -5.29 -8.15
CA ARG A 52 -8.73 -4.80 -7.48
C ARG A 52 -9.32 -5.87 -6.56
N ALA A 53 -9.34 -7.13 -6.99
CA ALA A 53 -9.79 -8.25 -6.15
C ALA A 53 -8.92 -8.45 -4.89
N LEU A 54 -7.67 -7.97 -4.91
CA LEU A 54 -6.76 -7.95 -3.76
C LEU A 54 -6.86 -6.67 -2.93
N GLY A 55 -7.79 -5.76 -3.26
CA GLY A 55 -7.96 -4.48 -2.59
C GLY A 55 -7.02 -3.36 -3.06
N ILE A 56 -6.30 -3.56 -4.18
CA ILE A 56 -5.43 -2.54 -4.77
C ILE A 56 -6.17 -1.89 -5.94
N GLU A 57 -6.75 -0.72 -5.72
CA GLU A 57 -7.52 -0.01 -6.74
C GLU A 57 -6.65 0.96 -7.56
N ILE A 58 -6.44 0.63 -8.83
CA ILE A 58 -5.81 1.55 -9.80
C ILE A 58 -6.88 2.47 -10.37
N GLU A 59 -6.85 3.75 -9.97
CA GLU A 59 -7.73 4.78 -10.48
C GLU A 59 -7.47 5.02 -11.97
N THR A 60 -8.54 5.12 -12.75
CA THR A 60 -8.49 5.60 -14.13
C THR A 60 -9.00 7.03 -14.16
N VAL A 61 -8.17 7.97 -14.59
CA VAL A 61 -8.50 9.41 -14.60
C VAL A 61 -8.29 9.98 -16.00
N PRO A 62 -9.16 10.91 -16.45
CA PRO A 62 -8.88 11.66 -17.67
C PRO A 62 -7.69 12.60 -17.43
N LEU A 63 -6.75 12.60 -18.36
CA LEU A 63 -5.67 13.57 -18.45
C LEU A 63 -6.07 14.65 -19.46
N PRO A 64 -5.78 15.93 -19.17
CA PRO A 64 -6.03 16.98 -20.13
C PRO A 64 -5.21 16.73 -21.40
N GLY A 65 -5.90 16.63 -22.54
CA GLY A 65 -5.26 16.61 -23.85
C GLY A 65 -4.62 17.95 -24.18
N ALA A 66 -3.74 17.98 -25.17
CA ALA A 66 -3.34 19.25 -25.79
C ALA A 66 -4.58 19.92 -26.41
N ALA A 67 -4.53 21.24 -26.60
CA ALA A 67 -5.68 21.98 -27.16
C ALA A 67 -6.07 21.41 -28.54
N GLY A 68 -7.22 20.73 -28.61
CA GLY A 68 -7.74 20.09 -29.83
C GLY A 68 -7.67 18.56 -29.86
N ASP A 69 -7.00 17.91 -28.91
CA ASP A 69 -6.89 16.45 -28.84
C ASP A 69 -7.94 15.81 -27.92
N GLU A 70 -8.27 14.54 -28.18
CA GLU A 70 -9.06 13.74 -27.25
C GLU A 70 -8.33 13.60 -25.89
N PRO A 71 -9.06 13.68 -24.76
CA PRO A 71 -8.45 13.52 -23.44
C PRO A 71 -7.82 12.13 -23.32
N ALA A 72 -6.53 12.09 -22.97
CA ALA A 72 -5.81 10.85 -22.76
C ALA A 72 -6.22 10.19 -21.44
N THR A 73 -6.13 8.86 -21.36
CA THR A 73 -6.40 8.14 -20.10
C THR A 73 -5.13 8.00 -19.27
N GLY A 74 -5.18 8.47 -18.03
CA GLY A 74 -4.16 8.28 -17.02
C GLY A 74 -4.55 7.24 -15.97
N TYR A 75 -3.55 6.62 -15.36
CA TYR A 75 -3.69 5.63 -14.31
C TYR A 75 -2.90 6.07 -13.08
N ARG A 76 -3.47 5.94 -11.89
CA ARG A 76 -2.81 6.28 -10.63
C ARG A 76 -3.20 5.30 -9.55
N LEU A 77 -2.25 4.99 -8.66
CA LEU A 77 -2.54 4.30 -7.42
C LEU A 77 -2.33 5.28 -6.26
N ARG A 78 -3.36 5.48 -5.43
CA ARG A 78 -3.26 6.35 -4.27
C ARG A 78 -2.89 5.52 -3.05
N ALA A 79 -1.73 5.83 -2.47
CA ALA A 79 -1.24 5.14 -1.28
C ALA A 79 -2.29 5.15 -0.15
N ARG A 80 -2.99 6.27 0.06
CA ARG A 80 -4.03 6.40 1.11
C ARG A 80 -5.23 5.46 0.96
N ASP A 81 -5.52 5.02 -0.27
CA ASP A 81 -6.65 4.14 -0.54
C ASP A 81 -6.24 2.66 -0.45
N THR A 82 -4.92 2.40 -0.36
CA THR A 82 -4.34 1.05 -0.30
C THR A 82 -3.71 0.73 1.06
N TYR A 83 -3.12 1.73 1.73
CA TYR A 83 -2.41 1.58 2.98
C TYR A 83 -3.20 2.15 4.14
N LEU A 84 -3.09 1.48 5.29
CA LEU A 84 -3.54 2.03 6.56
C LEU A 84 -2.66 3.23 6.98
N PRO A 85 -3.21 4.15 7.80
CA PRO A 85 -2.46 5.23 8.43
C PRO A 85 -1.17 4.73 9.10
N TYR A 86 -0.18 5.61 9.21
CA TYR A 86 0.97 5.34 10.06
C TYR A 86 0.59 5.48 11.52
N LEU A 87 0.96 4.50 12.32
CA LEU A 87 0.85 4.58 13.76
C LEU A 87 2.11 5.26 14.32
N GLU A 88 1.89 6.22 15.22
CA GLU A 88 2.97 6.93 15.93
C GLU A 88 2.64 6.95 17.42
N LEU A 89 3.67 6.98 18.26
CA LEU A 89 3.50 7.13 19.70
C LEU A 89 3.64 8.61 20.09
N THR A 90 2.80 9.08 21.02
CA THR A 90 2.86 10.47 21.53
C THR A 90 4.22 10.85 22.10
N ASP A 91 4.99 9.87 22.58
CA ASP A 91 6.28 10.07 23.23
C ASP A 91 7.48 9.65 22.35
N GLN A 92 7.24 9.37 21.06
CA GLN A 92 8.29 9.13 20.09
C GLN A 92 8.39 10.26 19.07
N PRO A 93 9.59 10.61 18.60
CA PRO A 93 9.74 11.57 17.53
C PRO A 93 9.07 11.03 16.25
N ALA A 94 8.42 11.92 15.52
CA ALA A 94 7.87 11.61 14.20
C ALA A 94 8.97 11.04 13.31
N THR A 95 8.66 9.94 12.63
CA THR A 95 9.57 9.33 11.66
C THR A 95 9.24 9.85 10.27
N ASP A 96 10.27 9.98 9.42
CA ASP A 96 10.02 10.23 8.01
C ASP A 96 9.37 8.99 7.40
N ARG A 97 8.32 9.20 6.59
CA ARG A 97 7.51 8.12 6.05
C ARG A 97 7.46 8.26 4.53
N PRO A 98 7.67 7.17 3.77
CA PRO A 98 7.82 7.23 2.32
C PRO A 98 6.55 7.65 1.57
N TYR A 99 5.38 7.51 2.22
CA TYR A 99 4.10 7.84 1.62
C TYR A 99 3.41 8.93 2.45
N GLY A 100 2.72 9.86 1.79
CA GLY A 100 1.93 10.90 2.46
C GLY A 100 0.61 10.38 3.02
N LEU A 101 0.67 9.35 3.87
CA LEU A 101 -0.50 8.77 4.54
C LEU A 101 -0.86 9.57 5.80
N ASP A 102 -2.12 9.44 6.22
CA ASP A 102 -2.58 9.95 7.51
C ASP A 102 -1.81 9.30 8.66
N ARG A 103 -1.77 9.99 9.79
CA ARG A 103 -1.09 9.54 11.01
C ARG A 103 -2.09 9.39 12.13
N LEU A 104 -2.06 8.24 12.80
CA LEU A 104 -2.81 7.99 14.02
C LEU A 104 -1.82 7.98 15.19
N VAL A 105 -1.90 9.03 16.00
CA VAL A 105 -1.05 9.18 17.19
C VAL A 105 -1.71 8.49 18.37
N LEU A 106 -0.98 7.60 19.02
CA LEU A 106 -1.44 6.78 20.14
C LEU A 106 -0.60 7.05 21.39
N THR A 107 -1.25 7.08 22.54
CA THR A 107 -0.57 6.99 23.84
C THR A 107 -0.09 5.55 24.10
N ARG A 108 0.87 5.38 25.01
CA ARG A 108 1.27 4.04 25.48
C ARG A 108 0.11 3.26 26.09
N HIS A 109 -0.82 3.96 26.74
CA HIS A 109 -1.99 3.33 27.33
C HIS A 109 -2.93 2.77 26.26
N GLU A 110 -3.23 3.56 25.23
CA GLU A 110 -4.04 3.12 24.09
C GLU A 110 -3.37 1.97 23.34
N LEU A 111 -2.05 2.03 23.12
CA LEU A 111 -1.31 0.94 22.50
C LEU A 111 -1.45 -0.37 23.32
N ALA A 112 -1.31 -0.29 24.65
CA ALA A 112 -1.47 -1.46 25.52
C ALA A 112 -2.90 -1.99 25.56
N LEU A 113 -3.92 -1.13 25.39
CA LEU A 113 -5.31 -1.55 25.23
C LEU A 113 -5.52 -2.26 23.89
N LEU A 114 -5.00 -1.69 22.79
CA LEU A 114 -5.13 -2.26 21.45
C LEU A 114 -4.43 -3.61 21.32
N ASP A 115 -3.20 -3.75 21.84
CA ASP A 115 -2.47 -5.02 21.81
C ASP A 115 -3.22 -6.12 22.59
N ARG A 116 -3.72 -5.79 23.80
CA ARG A 116 -4.52 -6.75 24.58
C ARG A 116 -5.82 -7.14 23.88
N ALA A 117 -6.56 -6.16 23.37
CA ALA A 117 -7.84 -6.40 22.68
C ALA A 117 -7.63 -7.25 21.42
N THR A 118 -6.65 -6.90 20.59
CA THR A 118 -6.34 -7.66 19.37
C THR A 118 -5.76 -9.03 19.67
N SER A 119 -4.97 -9.20 20.74
CA SER A 119 -4.51 -10.52 21.18
C SER A 119 -5.64 -11.41 21.66
N ALA A 120 -6.58 -10.86 22.43
CA ALA A 120 -7.77 -11.60 22.88
C ALA A 120 -8.63 -12.03 21.68
N LEU A 121 -8.93 -11.11 20.76
CA LEU A 121 -9.70 -11.38 19.55
C LEU A 121 -9.04 -12.42 18.64
N ALA A 122 -7.71 -12.37 18.49
CA ALA A 122 -6.97 -13.35 17.69
C ALA A 122 -7.01 -14.77 18.28
N GLY A 123 -7.22 -14.91 19.60
CA GLY A 123 -7.37 -16.20 20.27
C GLY A 123 -8.77 -16.81 20.16
N LEU A 124 -9.76 -16.06 19.67
CA LEU A 124 -11.13 -16.55 19.49
C LEU A 124 -11.26 -17.20 18.11
N ALA A 125 -11.04 -18.52 18.04
CA ALA A 125 -11.01 -19.28 16.79
C ALA A 125 -12.28 -19.13 15.92
N ASP A 126 -13.45 -18.98 16.54
CA ASP A 126 -14.74 -18.87 15.84
C ASP A 126 -15.13 -17.42 15.50
N SER A 127 -14.28 -16.44 15.85
CA SER A 127 -14.59 -15.03 15.59
C SER A 127 -14.23 -14.65 14.15
N PRO A 128 -15.15 -14.03 13.38
CA PRO A 128 -14.82 -13.47 12.07
C PRO A 128 -13.75 -12.36 12.17
N LEU A 129 -13.53 -11.81 13.37
CA LEU A 129 -12.53 -10.77 13.61
C LEU A 129 -11.12 -11.31 13.90
N ALA A 130 -10.95 -12.60 14.18
CA ALA A 130 -9.65 -13.20 14.47
C ALA A 130 -8.57 -12.91 13.40
N PRO A 131 -8.82 -13.10 12.08
CA PRO A 131 -7.82 -12.77 11.06
C PRO A 131 -7.53 -11.26 10.97
N HIS A 132 -8.54 -10.41 11.20
CA HIS A 132 -8.37 -8.97 11.21
C HIS A 132 -7.53 -8.51 12.41
N ALA A 133 -7.76 -9.10 13.58
CA ALA A 133 -6.98 -8.84 14.79
C ALA A 133 -5.51 -9.27 14.61
N ALA A 134 -5.26 -10.42 13.99
CA ALA A 134 -3.90 -10.85 13.64
C ALA A 134 -3.22 -9.87 12.66
N SER A 135 -3.96 -9.32 11.71
CA SER A 135 -3.46 -8.27 10.81
C SER A 135 -3.13 -6.97 11.55
N ALA A 136 -4.04 -6.51 12.42
CA ALA A 136 -3.84 -5.32 13.25
C ALA A 136 -2.59 -5.44 14.14
N ARG A 137 -2.35 -6.61 14.75
CA ARG A 137 -1.14 -6.86 15.56
C ARG A 137 0.15 -6.75 14.75
N ARG A 138 0.17 -7.29 13.53
CA ARG A 138 1.32 -7.14 12.62
C ARG A 138 1.58 -5.69 12.28
N LYS A 139 0.53 -4.89 12.05
CA LYS A 139 0.65 -3.45 11.80
C LYS A 139 1.16 -2.69 13.01
N LEU A 140 0.64 -2.97 14.22
CA LEU A 140 1.14 -2.38 15.48
C LEU A 140 2.63 -2.67 15.66
N ALA A 141 3.05 -3.93 15.50
CA ALA A 141 4.45 -4.32 15.64
C ALA A 141 5.37 -3.71 14.58
N PHE A 142 4.87 -3.51 13.35
CA PHE A 142 5.63 -2.94 12.24
C PHE A 142 5.84 -1.42 12.40
N ASP A 143 4.78 -0.67 12.73
CA ASP A 143 4.87 0.78 12.83
C ASP A 143 5.49 1.25 14.14
N LEU A 144 5.24 0.51 15.23
CA LEU A 144 5.64 0.83 16.60
C LEU A 144 6.57 -0.28 17.13
N PRO A 145 7.81 -0.37 16.61
CA PRO A 145 8.75 -1.37 17.08
C PRO A 145 8.99 -1.21 18.59
N PRO A 146 9.26 -2.31 19.31
CA PRO A 146 9.58 -2.25 20.73
C PRO A 146 10.76 -1.30 20.97
N PRO A 147 10.84 -0.67 22.15
CA PRO A 147 11.97 0.20 22.48
C PRO A 147 13.29 -0.58 22.28
N PRO A 148 14.37 0.08 21.81
CA PRO A 148 15.66 -0.58 21.68
C PRO A 148 16.07 -1.15 23.03
N PRO A 149 16.76 -2.31 23.06
CA PRO A 149 17.27 -2.87 24.31
C PRO A 149 18.17 -1.85 25.01
N PRO A 150 18.22 -1.85 26.36
CA PRO A 150 19.11 -0.95 27.09
C PRO A 150 20.57 -1.16 26.63
N PRO A 151 21.40 -0.11 26.64
CA PRO A 151 22.80 -0.24 26.27
C PRO A 151 23.46 -1.32 27.15
N ARG A 152 24.18 -2.25 26.51
CA ARG A 152 24.97 -3.24 27.24
C ARG A 152 26.00 -2.48 28.10
N PRO A 153 26.15 -2.81 29.39
CA PRO A 153 27.21 -2.20 30.20
C PRO A 153 28.55 -2.45 29.50
N LEU A 154 29.36 -1.40 29.38
CA LEU A 154 30.72 -1.51 28.86
C LEU A 154 31.54 -2.40 29.81
N PRO A 155 32.43 -3.27 29.28
CA PRO A 155 33.27 -4.14 30.09
C PRO A 155 34.26 -3.36 30.97
#